data_AF-A0A535DFS5-F1
#
_entry.id   AF-A0A535DFS5-F1
#
_cell.length_a   1.000
_cell.length_b   1.000
_cell.length_c   1.000
_cell.angle_alpha   90.00
_cell.angle_beta   90.00
_cell.angle_gamma   90.00
#
_symmetry.space_group_name_H-M   'P 1'
#
loop_
_entity.id
_entity.type
_entity.pdbx_description
1 polymer ?
#
loop_
_entity_poly.entity_id
_entity_poly.type
_entity_poly.pdbx_seq_one_letter_code
_entity_poly.pdbx_strand_id
1 'polypeptide(L)'
;MVSTSTFAHVIATLSEADGRSIAREDNSPAARIGCVDPEEARARIRAHSDMNAFISLSEESGSGSVVAVKDLVDVAGMVTTAGGVILPPTPAIEDAHVVKNIRAHGCMVVGKANLHEFAYGVTSVNPHYGPVRNPHDLGRVAGGSSGGSAVAVAMGMCDWAIGSDTGGSIRVPASLCGVVGFKPRLGSIDVTGVIPLSWSLDTLGPLASDVTSAAEAYTMMSNEVISLEDLEPPTLAVPRGWVADLDAPTEAAWRRVSRDVPEIDFVERDALFRVGLTLLLVQAAAYHRRWVRECPEKYGSDVLEHLKRGLAIPGVDLVDAIHDQPRLMGAVDDAMEGVDALLLPATAIVAPPIESGTEVREPLTRFTRPFNTTGQPVVSLPAPVTGLPVGIQIVAQTNAGALRAAKW
;
A
#
# COMPACT_ATOMS: atom_id res chain seq x y z
N MET A 1 43.59 35.97 -48.60
CA MET A 1 44.76 35.06 -48.62
C MET A 1 45.07 34.68 -47.18
N VAL A 2 45.40 33.42 -46.96
CA VAL A 2 45.55 32.65 -45.70
C VAL A 2 44.27 31.92 -45.28
N SER A 3 44.44 30.60 -45.21
CA SER A 3 43.48 29.53 -45.42
C SER A 3 42.87 29.01 -44.13
N THR A 4 41.59 28.70 -44.22
CA THR A 4 40.76 27.92 -43.30
C THR A 4 41.21 26.46 -43.18
N SER A 5 40.78 25.84 -42.07
CA SER A 5 40.61 24.39 -41.85
C SER A 5 41.78 23.58 -41.28
N THR A 6 41.94 23.63 -39.95
CA THR A 6 42.51 22.51 -39.19
C THR A 6 41.92 22.47 -37.78
N PHE A 7 40.65 22.06 -37.66
CA PHE A 7 40.05 21.60 -36.39
C PHE A 7 38.79 20.74 -36.67
N ALA A 8 38.94 19.79 -37.59
CA ALA A 8 37.89 18.82 -37.95
C ALA A 8 38.53 17.51 -38.40
N HIS A 9 39.31 16.86 -37.52
CA HIS A 9 39.85 15.52 -37.80
C HIS A 9 40.33 14.79 -36.53
N VAL A 10 39.44 14.48 -35.59
CA VAL A 10 39.65 13.38 -34.60
C VAL A 10 38.37 12.59 -34.28
N ILE A 11 37.19 12.88 -34.85
CA ILE A 11 35.99 12.04 -34.67
C ILE A 11 35.43 11.65 -36.03
N ALA A 12 36.13 10.76 -36.73
CA ALA A 12 35.63 10.12 -37.95
C ALA A 12 36.46 8.88 -38.26
N THR A 13 36.45 7.88 -37.37
CA THR A 13 36.70 6.48 -37.74
C THR A 13 36.30 5.62 -36.55
N LEU A 14 35.06 5.15 -36.58
CA LEU A 14 34.55 3.89 -36.04
C LEU A 14 33.02 3.92 -36.26
N SER A 15 32.65 3.91 -37.53
CA SER A 15 31.32 3.55 -38.01
C SER A 15 31.54 2.53 -39.12
N GLU A 16 30.77 1.45 -39.10
CA GLU A 16 30.69 0.38 -40.10
C GLU A 16 31.64 -0.81 -39.93
N ALA A 17 31.43 -1.60 -38.87
CA ALA A 17 31.58 -3.07 -38.90
C ALA A 17 30.98 -3.70 -37.63
N ASP A 18 29.66 -3.60 -37.47
CA ASP A 18 28.79 -4.61 -36.85
C ASP A 18 27.41 -3.98 -36.61
N GLY A 19 26.38 -4.53 -37.24
CA GLY A 19 24.98 -4.09 -37.13
C GLY A 19 24.33 -4.38 -35.78
N ARG A 20 25.02 -4.11 -34.66
CA ARG A 20 24.45 -4.13 -33.32
C ARG A 20 24.26 -2.70 -32.86
N SER A 21 23.01 -2.24 -32.90
CA SER A 21 22.57 -1.15 -32.05
C SER A 21 23.01 -1.46 -30.63
N ILE A 22 23.96 -0.70 -30.10
CA ILE A 22 24.20 -0.67 -28.66
C ILE A 22 22.97 0.04 -28.10
N ALA A 23 21.94 -0.74 -27.75
CA ALA A 23 20.82 -0.23 -26.98
C ALA A 23 21.42 0.46 -25.75
N ARG A 24 21.15 1.75 -25.58
CA ARG A 24 21.42 2.40 -24.29
C ARG A 24 20.65 1.59 -23.26
N GLU A 25 21.33 1.04 -22.25
CA GLU A 25 20.66 0.41 -21.11
C GLU A 25 19.64 1.43 -20.56
N ASP A 26 18.37 1.08 -20.64
CA ASP A 26 17.31 1.86 -20.03
C ASP A 26 17.45 1.69 -18.52
N ASN A 27 17.94 2.73 -17.87
CA ASN A 27 18.18 2.77 -16.42
C ASN A 27 17.01 3.42 -15.67
N SER A 28 15.82 3.52 -16.28
CA SER A 28 14.61 4.00 -15.62
C SER A 28 14.20 3.07 -14.46
N PRO A 29 13.52 3.59 -13.42
CA PRO A 29 12.94 2.77 -12.35
C PRO A 29 12.13 1.58 -12.88
N ALA A 30 11.32 1.80 -13.92
CA ALA A 30 10.50 0.76 -14.54
C ALA A 30 11.33 -0.34 -15.20
N ALA A 31 12.47 -0.01 -15.82
CA ALA A 31 13.37 -1.00 -16.42
C ALA A 31 14.19 -1.78 -15.38
N ARG A 32 14.42 -1.21 -14.19
CA ARG A 32 15.17 -1.87 -13.10
C ARG A 32 14.37 -2.95 -12.39
N ILE A 33 13.05 -2.81 -12.31
CA ILE A 33 12.17 -3.73 -11.59
C ILE A 33 11.19 -4.48 -12.49
N GLY A 34 11.00 -4.02 -13.74
CA GLY A 34 10.15 -4.65 -14.74
C GLY A 34 10.75 -5.95 -15.26
N CYS A 35 10.31 -7.07 -14.69
CA CYS A 35 10.80 -8.40 -15.05
C CYS A 35 9.68 -9.35 -15.49
N VAL A 36 8.42 -9.02 -15.21
CA VAL A 36 7.28 -9.83 -15.60
C VAL A 36 6.85 -9.49 -17.02
N ASP A 37 6.84 -10.48 -17.90
CA ASP A 37 6.23 -10.35 -19.22
C ASP A 37 4.70 -10.17 -19.08
N PRO A 38 4.08 -9.21 -19.79
CA PRO A 38 2.65 -8.93 -19.61
C PRO A 38 1.72 -10.09 -19.99
N GLU A 39 2.09 -10.89 -20.99
CA GLU A 39 1.31 -12.07 -21.36
C GLU A 39 1.50 -13.20 -20.34
N GLU A 40 2.70 -13.36 -19.80
CA GLU A 40 2.95 -14.27 -18.68
C GLU A 40 2.15 -13.85 -17.43
N ALA A 41 2.13 -12.55 -17.09
CA ALA A 41 1.31 -12.01 -16.00
C ALA A 41 -0.16 -12.40 -16.18
N ARG A 42 -0.74 -12.10 -17.34
CA ARG A 42 -2.14 -12.47 -17.65
C ARG A 42 -2.38 -13.97 -17.61
N ALA A 43 -1.46 -14.76 -18.15
CA ALA A 43 -1.55 -16.22 -18.10
C ALA A 43 -1.56 -16.74 -16.66
N ARG A 44 -0.70 -16.18 -15.79
CA ARG A 44 -0.63 -16.50 -14.38
C ARG A 44 -1.90 -16.09 -13.63
N ILE A 45 -2.45 -14.91 -13.91
CA ILE A 45 -3.72 -14.47 -13.33
C ILE A 45 -4.85 -15.45 -13.70
N ARG A 46 -4.93 -15.88 -14.96
CA ARG A 46 -5.92 -16.87 -15.41
C ARG A 46 -5.72 -18.23 -14.75
N ALA A 47 -4.48 -18.69 -14.63
CA ALA A 47 -4.13 -19.99 -14.04
C ALA A 47 -4.45 -20.07 -12.54
N HIS A 48 -4.41 -18.93 -11.83
CA HIS A 48 -4.68 -18.82 -10.40
C HIS A 48 -5.93 -17.98 -10.10
N SER A 49 -6.98 -18.16 -10.90
CA SER A 49 -8.26 -17.45 -10.72
C SER A 49 -8.95 -17.77 -9.39
N ASP A 50 -8.62 -18.89 -8.76
CA ASP A 50 -9.07 -19.28 -7.42
C ASP A 50 -8.59 -18.31 -6.31
N MET A 51 -7.47 -17.62 -6.52
CA MET A 51 -6.97 -16.58 -5.63
C MET A 51 -7.87 -15.34 -5.59
N ASN A 52 -8.63 -15.11 -6.67
CA ASN A 52 -9.55 -13.99 -6.83
C ASN A 52 -8.89 -12.61 -6.65
N ALA A 53 -7.64 -12.47 -7.11
CA ALA A 53 -6.84 -11.26 -6.93
C ALA A 53 -7.29 -10.07 -7.80
N PHE A 54 -8.09 -10.29 -8.86
CA PHE A 54 -8.49 -9.25 -9.82
C PHE A 54 -10.01 -9.24 -10.03
N ILE A 55 -10.58 -8.04 -10.15
CA ILE A 55 -11.97 -7.81 -10.55
C ILE A 55 -12.07 -7.75 -12.09
N SER A 56 -11.10 -7.11 -12.73
CA SER A 56 -11.04 -7.00 -14.19
C SER A 56 -9.60 -6.95 -14.68
N LEU A 57 -9.38 -7.36 -15.92
CA LEU A 57 -8.08 -7.32 -16.59
C LEU A 57 -8.06 -6.21 -17.65
N SER A 58 -6.88 -5.67 -17.85
CA SER A 58 -6.58 -4.72 -18.92
C SER A 58 -6.00 -5.43 -20.13
N GLU A 59 -6.32 -4.93 -21.31
CA GLU A 59 -5.73 -5.35 -22.59
C GLU A 59 -4.53 -4.48 -23.00
N GLU A 60 -4.05 -3.60 -22.11
CA GLU A 60 -2.90 -2.71 -22.36
C GLU A 60 -1.64 -3.51 -22.71
N SER A 61 -0.87 -3.08 -23.69
CA SER A 61 0.40 -3.72 -24.07
C SER A 61 1.58 -2.76 -23.83
N GLY A 62 2.75 -3.30 -23.53
CA GLY A 62 3.92 -2.52 -23.18
C GLY A 62 5.11 -3.41 -22.84
N SER A 63 6.27 -2.80 -22.59
CA SER A 63 7.50 -3.49 -22.20
C SER A 63 8.11 -2.96 -20.90
N GLY A 64 7.45 -2.02 -20.23
CA GLY A 64 7.86 -1.55 -18.91
C GLY A 64 7.20 -2.36 -17.80
N SER A 65 7.34 -1.88 -16.57
CA SER A 65 6.84 -2.59 -15.40
C SER A 65 5.32 -2.83 -15.45
N VAL A 66 4.93 -4.06 -15.15
CA VAL A 66 3.54 -4.54 -15.08
C VAL A 66 2.97 -4.25 -13.70
N VAL A 67 1.91 -3.45 -13.64
CA VAL A 67 1.34 -2.93 -12.40
C VAL A 67 -0.10 -3.39 -12.21
N ALA A 68 -0.40 -3.97 -11.05
CA ALA A 68 -1.78 -4.19 -10.61
C ALA A 68 -2.31 -2.95 -9.87
N VAL A 69 -3.50 -2.47 -10.22
CA VAL A 69 -4.06 -1.23 -9.64
C VAL A 69 -5.29 -1.56 -8.82
N LYS A 70 -5.31 -1.28 -7.51
CA LYS A 70 -6.48 -1.50 -6.66
C LYS A 70 -7.74 -0.83 -7.25
N ASP A 71 -8.87 -1.53 -7.23
CA ASP A 71 -10.09 -1.13 -7.98
C ASP A 71 -10.86 0.11 -7.46
N LEU A 72 -10.24 0.90 -6.59
CA LEU A 72 -10.73 2.22 -6.19
C LEU A 72 -10.00 3.37 -6.88
N VAL A 73 -8.97 3.06 -7.68
CA VAL A 73 -8.19 4.03 -8.47
C VAL A 73 -8.69 4.01 -9.91
N ASP A 74 -8.96 5.20 -10.46
CA ASP A 74 -9.38 5.34 -11.85
C ASP A 74 -8.25 5.02 -12.82
N VAL A 75 -8.59 4.22 -13.83
CA VAL A 75 -7.73 3.88 -14.98
C VAL A 75 -8.59 4.11 -16.22
N ALA A 76 -8.14 4.97 -17.12
CA ALA A 76 -8.89 5.36 -18.30
C ALA A 76 -9.30 4.12 -19.11
N GLY A 77 -10.58 4.05 -19.48
CA GLY A 77 -11.15 2.92 -20.23
C GLY A 77 -11.52 1.69 -19.37
N MET A 78 -11.24 1.69 -18.06
CA MET A 78 -11.66 0.64 -17.14
C MET A 78 -12.74 1.14 -16.17
N VAL A 79 -13.63 0.25 -15.74
CA VAL A 79 -14.61 0.56 -14.69
C VAL A 79 -13.91 0.58 -13.33
N THR A 80 -14.28 1.54 -12.47
CA THR A 80 -13.86 1.59 -11.06
C THR A 80 -15.07 1.24 -10.20
N THR A 81 -15.05 0.06 -9.58
CA THR A 81 -16.18 -0.42 -8.78
C THR A 81 -15.99 -0.16 -7.29
N ALA A 82 -14.74 0.09 -6.87
CA ALA A 82 -14.30 0.10 -5.48
C ALA A 82 -14.75 -1.16 -4.71
N GLY A 83 -14.92 -2.28 -5.41
CA GLY A 83 -15.35 -3.56 -4.84
C GLY A 83 -16.82 -3.58 -4.43
N GLY A 84 -17.63 -2.62 -4.88
CA GLY A 84 -19.06 -2.55 -4.62
C GLY A 84 -19.89 -2.59 -5.90
N VAL A 85 -21.22 -2.64 -5.74
CA VAL A 85 -22.18 -2.70 -6.86
C VAL A 85 -23.06 -1.45 -6.99
N ILE A 86 -22.72 -0.40 -6.24
CA ILE A 86 -23.48 0.85 -6.15
C ILE A 86 -23.10 1.83 -7.26
N LEU A 87 -21.81 1.90 -7.59
CA LEU A 87 -21.30 2.80 -8.62
C LEU A 87 -21.75 2.34 -10.01
N PRO A 88 -22.03 3.28 -10.94
CA PRO A 88 -22.40 2.91 -12.31
C PRO A 88 -21.23 2.18 -12.98
N PRO A 89 -21.50 1.17 -13.84
CA PRO A 89 -20.46 0.43 -14.56
C PRO A 89 -19.94 1.23 -15.76
N THR A 90 -19.63 2.51 -15.54
CA THR A 90 -19.13 3.42 -16.57
C THR A 90 -17.60 3.46 -16.49
N PRO A 91 -16.88 3.17 -17.58
CA PRO A 91 -15.43 3.31 -17.61
C PRO A 91 -14.98 4.74 -17.26
N ALA A 92 -13.89 4.86 -16.51
CA ALA A 92 -13.28 6.15 -16.23
C ALA A 92 -12.81 6.81 -17.54
N ILE A 93 -13.07 8.12 -17.67
CA ILE A 93 -12.68 8.90 -18.85
C ILE A 93 -11.19 9.22 -18.81
N GLU A 94 -10.65 9.44 -17.61
CA GLU A 94 -9.25 9.78 -17.39
C GLU A 94 -8.62 8.87 -16.34
N ASP A 95 -7.30 8.75 -16.42
CA ASP A 95 -6.49 8.15 -15.38
C ASP A 95 -6.50 9.01 -14.10
N ALA A 96 -6.48 8.34 -12.95
CA ALA A 96 -6.08 8.97 -11.69
C ALA A 96 -4.68 9.58 -11.80
N HIS A 97 -4.36 10.58 -10.99
CA HIS A 97 -3.06 11.27 -11.05
C HIS A 97 -1.89 10.28 -10.90
N VAL A 98 -1.99 9.34 -9.96
CA VAL A 98 -0.98 8.30 -9.76
C VAL A 98 -0.79 7.40 -10.99
N VAL A 99 -1.86 7.11 -11.74
CA VAL A 99 -1.80 6.27 -12.94
C VAL A 99 -1.14 7.03 -14.10
N LYS A 100 -1.42 8.35 -14.22
CA LYS A 100 -0.71 9.24 -15.15
C LYS A 100 0.80 9.24 -14.88
N ASN A 101 1.20 9.32 -13.61
CA ASN A 101 2.62 9.30 -13.22
C ASN A 101 3.31 7.99 -13.61
N ILE A 102 2.77 6.83 -13.23
CA ILE A 102 3.44 5.55 -13.49
C ILE A 102 3.55 5.27 -15.00
N ARG A 103 2.55 5.68 -15.79
CA ARG A 103 2.59 5.57 -17.26
C ARG A 103 3.66 6.48 -17.88
N ALA A 104 3.90 7.66 -17.31
CA ALA A 104 5.01 8.52 -17.72
C ALA A 104 6.38 7.89 -17.46
N HIS A 105 6.48 6.98 -16.49
CA HIS A 105 7.65 6.13 -16.24
C HIS A 105 7.64 4.83 -17.06
N GLY A 106 6.71 4.65 -18.00
CA GLY A 106 6.65 3.48 -18.88
C GLY A 106 5.95 2.25 -18.28
N CYS A 107 5.30 2.37 -17.12
CA CYS A 107 4.51 1.28 -16.55
C CYS A 107 3.25 1.00 -17.37
N MET A 108 2.79 -0.25 -17.32
CA MET A 108 1.51 -0.68 -17.88
C MET A 108 0.61 -1.28 -16.82
N VAL A 109 -0.70 -1.06 -16.93
CA VAL A 109 -1.68 -1.61 -15.99
C VAL A 109 -2.15 -2.98 -16.47
N VAL A 110 -1.98 -4.02 -15.66
CA VAL A 110 -2.44 -5.40 -15.99
C VAL A 110 -3.90 -5.63 -15.66
N GLY A 111 -4.45 -4.88 -14.69
CA GLY A 111 -5.84 -5.03 -14.28
C GLY A 111 -6.19 -4.29 -13.00
N LYS A 112 -7.48 -4.35 -12.67
CA LYS A 112 -8.04 -3.80 -11.43
C LYS A 112 -8.05 -4.88 -10.34
N ALA A 113 -7.22 -4.71 -9.32
CA ALA A 113 -7.06 -5.66 -8.24
C ALA A 113 -8.27 -5.63 -7.28
N ASN A 114 -8.69 -6.81 -6.84
CA ASN A 114 -9.80 -7.00 -5.92
C ASN A 114 -9.45 -6.47 -4.51
N LEU A 115 -10.49 -6.11 -3.76
CA LEU A 115 -10.40 -5.37 -2.52
C LEU A 115 -11.61 -5.64 -1.62
N HIS A 116 -11.45 -5.28 -0.35
CA HIS A 116 -12.61 -5.15 0.53
C HIS A 116 -13.49 -3.97 0.09
N GLU A 117 -14.81 -4.17 0.07
CA GLU A 117 -15.79 -3.20 -0.45
C GLU A 117 -15.54 -1.76 0.10
N PHE A 118 -15.46 -0.78 -0.80
CA PHE A 118 -15.16 0.63 -0.55
C PHE A 118 -13.93 0.88 0.32
N ALA A 119 -12.95 -0.02 0.25
CA ALA A 119 -11.79 -0.05 1.12
C ALA A 119 -12.09 -0.21 2.63
N TYR A 120 -13.35 -0.46 3.03
CA TYR A 120 -13.81 -0.35 4.40
C TYR A 120 -13.76 -1.65 5.20
N GLY A 121 -12.69 -2.42 5.01
CA GLY A 121 -12.40 -3.60 5.83
C GLY A 121 -10.99 -4.11 5.65
N VAL A 122 -10.64 -5.10 6.47
CA VAL A 122 -9.25 -5.48 6.72
C VAL A 122 -8.93 -6.92 6.30
N THR A 123 -9.90 -7.59 5.66
CA THR A 123 -9.82 -9.01 5.30
C THR A 123 -9.84 -9.25 3.79
N SER A 124 -10.39 -8.31 3.01
CA SER A 124 -10.74 -8.52 1.59
C SER A 124 -11.70 -9.70 1.34
N VAL A 125 -12.53 -10.05 2.34
CA VAL A 125 -13.74 -10.84 2.13
C VAL A 125 -14.81 -9.92 1.56
N ASN A 126 -15.10 -10.05 0.26
CA ASN A 126 -16.01 -9.17 -0.46
C ASN A 126 -17.29 -9.95 -0.86
N PRO A 127 -18.50 -9.51 -0.47
CA PRO A 127 -19.73 -10.23 -0.77
C PRO A 127 -20.16 -10.16 -2.25
N HIS A 128 -19.64 -9.19 -3.01
CA HIS A 128 -19.99 -8.98 -4.42
C HIS A 128 -19.04 -9.69 -5.37
N TYR A 129 -17.75 -9.66 -5.06
CA TYR A 129 -16.68 -10.21 -5.91
C TYR A 129 -16.06 -11.50 -5.34
N GLY A 130 -16.47 -11.94 -4.15
CA GLY A 130 -15.89 -13.08 -3.44
C GLY A 130 -14.63 -12.72 -2.64
N PRO A 131 -14.19 -13.60 -1.73
CA PRO A 131 -13.00 -13.35 -0.92
C PRO A 131 -11.73 -13.43 -1.75
N VAL A 132 -10.75 -12.56 -1.44
CA VAL A 132 -9.37 -12.73 -1.90
C VAL A 132 -8.66 -13.72 -0.99
N ARG A 133 -8.10 -14.79 -1.57
CA ARG A 133 -7.49 -15.90 -0.81
C ARG A 133 -6.01 -15.66 -0.58
N ASN A 134 -5.53 -16.08 0.59
CA ASN A 134 -4.12 -15.97 0.93
C ASN A 134 -3.27 -16.97 0.11
N PRO A 135 -2.15 -16.55 -0.49
CA PRO A 135 -1.30 -17.43 -1.31
C PRO A 135 -0.62 -18.54 -0.50
N HIS A 136 -0.51 -18.38 0.83
CA HIS A 136 0.09 -19.36 1.73
C HIS A 136 -0.94 -20.38 2.28
N ASP A 137 -2.24 -20.08 2.18
CA ASP A 137 -3.34 -20.94 2.60
C ASP A 137 -4.68 -20.42 2.04
N LEU A 138 -5.27 -21.16 1.08
CA LEU A 138 -6.51 -20.77 0.40
C LEU A 138 -7.73 -20.66 1.35
N GLY A 139 -7.66 -21.23 2.56
CA GLY A 139 -8.70 -21.11 3.59
C GLY A 139 -8.61 -19.83 4.42
N ARG A 140 -7.61 -18.98 4.19
CA ARG A 140 -7.33 -17.77 4.98
C ARG A 140 -7.46 -16.50 4.16
N VAL A 141 -7.69 -15.40 4.88
CA VAL A 141 -7.81 -14.07 4.28
C VAL A 141 -6.45 -13.58 3.77
N ALA A 142 -6.45 -12.90 2.63
CA ALA A 142 -5.26 -12.17 2.16
C ALA A 142 -4.94 -10.93 3.02
N GLY A 143 -5.85 -10.53 3.90
CA GLY A 143 -5.83 -9.21 4.53
C GLY A 143 -6.37 -8.15 3.59
N GLY A 144 -6.53 -6.93 4.09
CA GLY A 144 -7.21 -5.90 3.34
C GLY A 144 -7.05 -4.49 3.87
N SER A 145 -7.59 -3.51 3.15
CA SER A 145 -8.44 -3.71 1.97
C SER A 145 -7.71 -3.96 0.65
N SER A 146 -6.39 -3.81 0.56
CA SER A 146 -5.63 -4.04 -0.69
C SER A 146 -5.20 -5.51 -0.87
N GLY A 147 -6.11 -6.46 -0.60
CA GLY A 147 -5.79 -7.89 -0.62
C GLY A 147 -5.37 -8.38 -2.00
N GLY A 148 -6.14 -8.03 -3.04
CA GLY A 148 -5.82 -8.42 -4.41
C GLY A 148 -4.46 -7.89 -4.87
N SER A 149 -4.11 -6.66 -4.50
CA SER A 149 -2.80 -6.07 -4.77
C SER A 149 -1.66 -6.88 -4.13
N ALA A 150 -1.80 -7.28 -2.86
CA ALA A 150 -0.77 -8.08 -2.18
C ALA A 150 -0.64 -9.48 -2.78
N VAL A 151 -1.75 -10.12 -3.11
CA VAL A 151 -1.75 -11.46 -3.73
C VAL A 151 -1.15 -11.41 -5.13
N ALA A 152 -1.46 -10.38 -5.92
CA ALA A 152 -0.89 -10.21 -7.25
C ALA A 152 0.64 -10.15 -7.20
N VAL A 153 1.20 -9.40 -6.25
CA VAL A 153 2.65 -9.34 -6.01
C VAL A 153 3.19 -10.68 -5.52
N ALA A 154 2.57 -11.27 -4.48
CA ALA A 154 3.05 -12.52 -3.87
C ALA A 154 3.07 -13.69 -4.86
N MET A 155 2.16 -13.69 -5.82
CA MET A 155 2.06 -14.70 -6.88
C MET A 155 2.86 -14.32 -8.14
N GLY A 156 3.52 -13.16 -8.18
CA GLY A 156 4.23 -12.65 -9.36
C GLY A 156 3.33 -12.46 -10.58
N MET A 157 2.09 -12.03 -10.36
CA MET A 157 1.13 -11.62 -11.40
C MET A 157 1.38 -10.19 -11.90
N CYS A 158 2.27 -9.45 -11.22
CA CYS A 158 2.73 -8.11 -11.54
C CYS A 158 4.10 -7.91 -10.88
N ASP A 159 4.88 -6.92 -11.30
CA ASP A 159 6.14 -6.56 -10.63
C ASP A 159 5.86 -5.92 -9.27
N TRP A 160 4.84 -5.04 -9.24
CA TRP A 160 4.38 -4.35 -8.04
C TRP A 160 2.92 -3.91 -8.22
N ALA A 161 2.28 -3.47 -7.13
CA ALA A 161 0.88 -3.10 -7.15
C ALA A 161 0.62 -1.78 -6.39
N ILE A 162 -0.37 -1.02 -6.87
CA ILE A 162 -0.91 0.14 -6.14
C ILE A 162 -1.94 -0.35 -5.12
N GLY A 163 -1.79 0.08 -3.88
CA GLY A 163 -2.76 -0.07 -2.81
C GLY A 163 -3.19 1.28 -2.22
N SER A 164 -4.13 1.23 -1.28
CA SER A 164 -4.47 2.37 -0.41
C SER A 164 -4.43 1.96 1.05
N ASP A 165 -4.13 2.89 1.94
CA ASP A 165 -3.95 2.68 3.37
C ASP A 165 -4.54 3.84 4.18
N THR A 166 -5.69 3.58 4.81
CA THR A 166 -6.39 4.51 5.71
C THR A 166 -6.29 4.09 7.18
N GLY A 167 -6.02 2.80 7.40
CA GLY A 167 -5.93 2.18 8.72
C GLY A 167 -5.02 0.95 8.74
N GLY A 168 -4.18 0.78 7.73
CA GLY A 168 -3.36 -0.42 7.51
C GLY A 168 -3.58 -1.12 6.17
N SER A 169 -4.41 -0.59 5.28
CA SER A 169 -4.86 -1.34 4.10
C SER A 169 -3.77 -1.66 3.05
N ILE A 170 -2.54 -1.15 3.19
CA ILE A 170 -1.35 -1.64 2.47
C ILE A 170 -0.58 -2.62 3.36
N ARG A 171 -0.36 -2.24 4.62
CA ARG A 171 0.55 -2.94 5.55
C ARG A 171 -0.01 -4.25 6.09
N VAL A 172 -1.32 -4.33 6.32
CA VAL A 172 -2.02 -5.56 6.73
C VAL A 172 -1.92 -6.64 5.66
N PRO A 173 -2.36 -6.42 4.40
CA PRO A 173 -2.22 -7.47 3.40
C PRO A 173 -0.75 -7.74 3.03
N ALA A 174 0.15 -6.76 3.14
CA ALA A 174 1.59 -7.02 3.01
C ALA A 174 2.11 -8.00 4.08
N SER A 175 1.76 -7.77 5.35
CA SER A 175 2.04 -8.67 6.47
C SER A 175 1.55 -10.09 6.21
N LEU A 176 0.28 -10.21 5.82
CA LEU A 176 -0.40 -11.51 5.74
C LEU A 176 -0.03 -12.31 4.48
N CYS A 177 0.31 -11.64 3.38
CA CYS A 177 0.74 -12.30 2.14
C CYS A 177 2.26 -12.44 2.03
N GLY A 178 3.03 -11.87 2.98
CA GLY A 178 4.49 -11.99 2.99
C GLY A 178 5.16 -11.20 1.87
N VAL A 179 4.69 -9.98 1.61
CA VAL A 179 5.29 -9.04 0.65
C VAL A 179 5.67 -7.74 1.36
N VAL A 180 6.43 -6.87 0.68
CA VAL A 180 6.71 -5.52 1.19
C VAL A 180 5.53 -4.61 0.86
N GLY A 181 5.11 -3.81 1.84
CA GLY A 181 4.11 -2.75 1.65
C GLY A 181 4.62 -1.44 2.21
N PHE A 182 4.64 -0.40 1.38
CA PHE A 182 5.05 0.94 1.81
C PHE A 182 3.83 1.86 1.84
N LYS A 183 3.54 2.42 3.02
CA LYS A 183 2.65 3.57 3.19
C LYS A 183 3.52 4.83 3.27
N PRO A 184 3.59 5.66 2.24
CA PRO A 184 4.26 6.95 2.29
C PRO A 184 3.69 7.88 3.37
N ARG A 185 4.35 9.01 3.59
CA ARG A 185 3.84 10.08 4.44
C ARG A 185 2.51 10.59 3.87
N LEU A 186 1.58 10.94 4.76
CA LEU A 186 0.29 11.49 4.34
C LEU A 186 0.51 12.71 3.44
N GLY A 187 -0.14 12.72 2.28
CA GLY A 187 -0.02 13.78 1.28
C GLY A 187 1.16 13.64 0.31
N SER A 188 1.99 12.59 0.39
CA SER A 188 3.10 12.37 -0.55
C SER A 188 2.67 12.00 -1.97
N ILE A 189 1.46 11.47 -2.15
CA ILE A 189 0.92 11.07 -3.46
C ILE A 189 -0.45 11.70 -3.63
N ASP A 190 -0.69 12.33 -4.79
CA ASP A 190 -1.97 12.90 -5.16
C ASP A 190 -3.02 11.79 -5.33
N VAL A 191 -4.14 11.92 -4.61
CA VAL A 191 -5.25 10.97 -4.58
C VAL A 191 -6.40 11.39 -5.53
N THR A 192 -6.17 12.33 -6.44
CA THR A 192 -7.14 12.71 -7.47
C THR A 192 -7.45 11.52 -8.39
N GLY A 193 -8.74 11.23 -8.61
CA GLY A 193 -9.21 10.05 -9.34
C GLY A 193 -9.28 8.78 -8.50
N VAL A 194 -9.38 8.92 -7.17
CA VAL A 194 -9.49 7.80 -6.23
C VAL A 194 -10.79 7.91 -5.45
N ILE A 195 -11.53 6.81 -5.34
CA ILE A 195 -12.72 6.71 -4.48
C ILE A 195 -12.26 6.78 -3.01
N PRO A 196 -12.68 7.80 -2.23
CA PRO A 196 -12.17 8.01 -0.88
C PRO A 196 -12.82 7.07 0.14
N LEU A 197 -12.09 6.79 1.21
CA LEU A 197 -12.65 6.28 2.47
C LEU A 197 -12.65 7.38 3.54
N SER A 198 -11.52 8.07 3.70
CA SER A 198 -11.33 9.14 4.67
C SER A 198 -10.29 10.13 4.15
N TRP A 199 -10.73 11.24 3.55
CA TRP A 199 -9.84 12.20 2.87
C TRP A 199 -8.74 12.81 3.76
N SER A 200 -8.88 12.77 5.08
CA SER A 200 -7.84 13.22 6.03
C SER A 200 -6.82 12.14 6.42
N LEU A 201 -7.00 10.89 5.96
CA LEU A 201 -6.18 9.73 6.37
C LEU A 201 -5.73 8.87 5.17
N ASP A 202 -6.43 8.93 4.05
CA ASP A 202 -6.18 8.12 2.87
C ASP A 202 -4.78 8.39 2.29
N THR A 203 -4.00 7.33 2.15
CA THR A 203 -2.69 7.36 1.52
C THR A 203 -2.61 6.27 0.45
N LEU A 204 -2.10 6.59 -0.73
CA LEU A 204 -1.71 5.59 -1.73
C LEU A 204 -0.28 5.14 -1.48
N GLY A 205 0.05 3.91 -1.88
CA GLY A 205 1.43 3.42 -1.79
C GLY A 205 1.61 2.06 -2.46
N PRO A 206 2.87 1.65 -2.67
CA PRO A 206 3.18 0.42 -3.38
C PRO A 206 3.18 -0.81 -2.47
N LEU A 207 2.79 -1.94 -3.03
CA LEU A 207 3.17 -3.28 -2.58
C LEU A 207 4.15 -3.87 -3.59
N ALA A 208 5.23 -4.50 -3.12
CA ALA A 208 6.28 -5.05 -3.96
C ALA A 208 6.94 -6.27 -3.32
N SER A 209 7.75 -7.01 -4.08
CA SER A 209 8.47 -8.20 -3.60
C SER A 209 9.55 -7.88 -2.56
N ASP A 210 10.17 -6.70 -2.66
CA ASP A 210 11.23 -6.24 -1.78
C ASP A 210 11.24 -4.71 -1.60
N VAL A 211 12.07 -4.22 -0.67
CA VAL A 211 12.16 -2.79 -0.30
C VAL A 211 12.71 -1.94 -1.44
N THR A 212 13.61 -2.48 -2.27
CA THR A 212 14.15 -1.75 -3.41
C THR A 212 13.06 -1.51 -4.45
N SER A 213 12.29 -2.54 -4.76
CA SER A 213 11.15 -2.47 -5.66
C SER A 213 10.06 -1.54 -5.13
N ALA A 214 9.82 -1.52 -3.81
CA ALA A 214 8.89 -0.58 -3.19
C ALA A 214 9.36 0.89 -3.31
N ALA A 215 10.66 1.16 -3.19
CA ALA A 215 11.23 2.51 -3.34
C ALA A 215 11.18 3.00 -4.80
N GLU A 216 11.48 2.13 -5.76
CA GLU A 216 11.37 2.45 -7.19
C GLU A 216 9.90 2.65 -7.60
N ALA A 217 8.99 1.80 -7.12
CA ALA A 217 7.55 1.99 -7.30
C ALA A 217 7.06 3.31 -6.69
N TYR A 218 7.51 3.66 -5.48
CA TYR A 218 7.20 4.95 -4.88
C TYR A 218 7.70 6.12 -5.73
N THR A 219 8.91 6.02 -6.27
CA THR A 219 9.47 7.02 -7.19
C THR A 219 8.57 7.19 -8.41
N MET A 220 8.08 6.10 -9.00
CA MET A 220 7.17 6.17 -10.15
C MET A 220 5.79 6.74 -9.80
N MET A 221 5.30 6.54 -8.57
CA MET A 221 4.02 7.08 -8.12
C MET A 221 4.08 8.57 -7.75
N SER A 222 5.20 9.03 -7.18
CA SER A 222 5.34 10.36 -6.56
C SER A 222 6.25 11.33 -7.33
N ASN A 223 7.11 10.81 -8.23
CA ASN A 223 8.26 11.50 -8.82
C ASN A 223 9.34 11.93 -7.80
N GLU A 224 9.28 11.47 -6.56
CA GLU A 224 10.33 11.65 -5.55
C GLU A 224 11.32 10.48 -5.60
N VAL A 225 12.58 10.76 -5.94
CA VAL A 225 13.64 9.75 -5.97
C VAL A 225 14.24 9.56 -4.57
N ILE A 226 14.28 8.31 -4.10
CA ILE A 226 14.89 7.94 -2.81
C ILE A 226 16.06 7.00 -3.07
N SER A 227 17.28 7.44 -2.70
CA SER A 227 18.47 6.58 -2.76
C SER A 227 18.52 5.60 -1.58
N LEU A 228 18.75 4.33 -1.89
CA LEU A 228 19.00 3.25 -0.93
C LEU A 228 20.48 2.83 -0.89
N GLU A 229 21.37 3.66 -1.43
CA GLU A 229 22.82 3.48 -1.36
C GLU A 229 23.38 4.04 -0.04
N ASP A 230 24.58 3.59 0.33
CA ASP A 230 25.33 4.06 1.51
C ASP A 230 24.48 4.11 2.78
N LEU A 231 23.94 2.95 3.18
CA LEU A 231 23.07 2.83 4.35
C LEU A 231 23.88 2.89 5.64
N GLU A 232 23.41 3.70 6.59
CA GLU A 232 23.92 3.75 7.95
C GLU A 232 22.99 2.95 8.88
N PRO A 233 23.52 2.29 9.93
CA PRO A 233 22.68 1.61 10.91
C PRO A 233 21.68 2.58 11.57
N PRO A 234 20.36 2.33 11.47
CA PRO A 234 19.36 3.19 12.07
C PRO A 234 19.28 2.97 13.59
N THR A 235 19.03 4.05 14.31
CA THR A 235 18.62 4.02 15.72
C THR A 235 17.16 3.60 15.79
N LEU A 236 16.93 2.34 16.15
CA LEU A 236 15.59 1.78 16.29
C LEU A 236 15.06 1.88 17.73
N ALA A 237 13.75 2.03 17.87
CA ALA A 237 13.08 1.97 19.17
C ALA A 237 11.70 1.30 19.11
N VAL A 238 11.21 0.82 20.25
CA VAL A 238 9.85 0.30 20.42
C VAL A 238 9.05 1.24 21.33
N PRO A 239 7.84 1.68 20.97
CA PRO A 239 6.95 2.38 21.88
C PRO A 239 6.62 1.51 23.11
N ARG A 240 7.04 1.95 24.30
CA ARG A 240 6.84 1.20 25.56
C ARG A 240 5.37 0.86 25.76
N GLY A 241 5.10 -0.41 26.10
CA GLY A 241 3.75 -0.88 26.44
C GLY A 241 2.78 -1.03 25.26
N TRP A 242 3.20 -0.74 24.02
CA TRP A 242 2.32 -0.88 22.86
C TRP A 242 2.14 -2.34 22.42
N VAL A 243 3.21 -3.13 22.46
CA VAL A 243 3.24 -4.49 21.91
C VAL A 243 2.87 -5.51 22.99
N ALA A 244 1.67 -6.05 22.86
CA ALA A 244 1.12 -7.09 23.72
C ALA A 244 0.07 -7.92 22.94
N ASP A 245 -0.32 -9.04 23.52
CA ASP A 245 -1.40 -9.91 23.03
C ASP A 245 -1.22 -10.34 21.57
N LEU A 246 -0.02 -10.83 21.26
CA LEU A 246 0.33 -11.41 19.97
C LEU A 246 -0.03 -12.91 19.95
N ASP A 247 -0.42 -13.43 18.78
CA ASP A 247 -0.50 -14.88 18.60
C ASP A 247 0.90 -15.53 18.63
N ALA A 248 0.95 -16.85 18.80
CA ALA A 248 2.23 -17.54 19.00
C ALA A 248 3.24 -17.35 17.84
N PRO A 249 2.85 -17.43 16.56
CA PRO A 249 3.76 -17.14 15.44
C PRO A 249 4.27 -15.69 15.46
N THR A 250 3.39 -14.71 15.70
CA THR A 250 3.74 -13.29 15.70
C THR A 250 4.64 -12.96 16.90
N GLU A 251 4.35 -13.51 18.07
CA GLU A 251 5.18 -13.37 19.28
C GLU A 251 6.58 -13.94 19.06
N ALA A 252 6.70 -15.10 18.41
CA ALA A 252 7.99 -15.71 18.10
C ALA A 252 8.80 -14.86 17.11
N ALA A 253 8.14 -14.31 16.07
CA ALA A 253 8.74 -13.37 15.14
C ALA A 253 9.22 -12.11 15.85
N TRP A 254 8.35 -11.53 16.68
CA TRP A 254 8.59 -10.29 17.42
C TRP A 254 9.81 -10.41 18.33
N ARG A 255 9.85 -11.44 19.18
CA ARG A 255 10.99 -11.71 20.08
C ARG A 255 12.33 -11.84 19.36
N ARG A 256 12.31 -12.30 18.10
CA ARG A 256 13.53 -12.44 17.31
C ARG A 256 14.02 -11.10 16.80
N VAL A 257 13.12 -10.25 16.29
CA VAL A 257 13.49 -8.97 15.67
C VAL A 257 13.66 -7.84 16.67
N SER A 258 13.01 -7.90 17.83
CA SER A 258 13.02 -6.82 18.83
C SER A 258 14.03 -7.00 19.96
N ARG A 259 14.84 -8.07 19.95
CA ARG A 259 15.66 -8.53 21.09
C ARG A 259 16.54 -7.42 21.69
N ASP A 260 17.18 -6.64 20.84
CA ASP A 260 18.18 -5.64 21.22
C ASP A 260 17.70 -4.21 20.91
N VAL A 261 16.38 -4.03 20.72
CA VAL A 261 15.78 -2.73 20.40
C VAL A 261 15.24 -2.10 21.68
N PRO A 262 15.71 -0.90 22.07
CA PRO A 262 15.28 -0.25 23.31
C PRO A 262 13.81 0.19 23.25
N GLU A 263 13.15 0.19 24.41
CA GLU A 263 11.84 0.80 24.56
C GLU A 263 11.96 2.28 24.95
N ILE A 264 11.15 3.13 24.29
CA ILE A 264 11.05 4.56 24.59
C ILE A 264 9.65 4.91 25.08
N ASP A 265 9.55 5.97 25.88
CA ASP A 265 8.26 6.55 26.23
C ASP A 265 7.64 7.18 24.98
N PHE A 266 6.34 7.00 24.80
CA PHE A 266 5.66 7.37 23.56
C PHE A 266 4.23 7.81 23.83
N VAL A 267 3.59 8.40 22.82
CA VAL A 267 2.18 8.81 22.89
C VAL A 267 1.30 7.57 23.15
N GLU A 268 0.26 7.74 23.97
CA GLU A 268 -0.71 6.68 24.25
C GLU A 268 -1.42 6.23 22.98
N ARG A 269 -1.29 4.94 22.65
CA ARG A 269 -1.85 4.33 21.43
C ARG A 269 -3.35 4.59 21.29
N ASP A 270 -4.08 4.49 22.39
CA ASP A 270 -5.54 4.60 22.40
C ASP A 270 -6.03 6.01 22.07
N ALA A 271 -5.24 7.05 22.38
CA ALA A 271 -5.55 8.42 21.99
C ALA A 271 -5.47 8.58 20.46
N LEU A 272 -4.38 8.07 19.85
CA LEU A 272 -4.18 8.06 18.40
C LEU A 272 -5.30 7.26 17.71
N PHE A 273 -5.58 6.05 18.20
CA PHE A 273 -6.60 5.18 17.63
C PHE A 273 -7.99 5.82 17.66
N ARG A 274 -8.37 6.49 18.77
CA ARG A 274 -9.68 7.11 18.93
C ARG A 274 -9.88 8.25 17.94
N VAL A 275 -8.92 9.17 17.85
CA VAL A 275 -9.00 10.32 16.94
C VAL A 275 -9.10 9.85 15.48
N GLY A 276 -8.20 8.97 15.06
CA GLY A 276 -8.24 8.42 13.69
C GLY A 276 -9.51 7.65 13.39
N LEU A 277 -10.05 6.90 14.35
CA LEU A 277 -11.30 6.17 14.16
C LEU A 277 -12.51 7.09 14.00
N THR A 278 -12.60 8.16 14.79
CA THR A 278 -13.68 9.14 14.64
C THR A 278 -13.64 9.81 13.27
N LEU A 279 -12.46 10.26 12.83
CA LEU A 279 -12.27 10.85 11.49
C LEU A 279 -12.71 9.88 10.39
N LEU A 280 -12.20 8.64 10.41
CA LEU A 280 -12.52 7.62 9.42
C LEU A 280 -14.03 7.33 9.36
N LEU A 281 -14.65 7.04 10.51
CA LEU A 281 -16.06 6.66 10.58
C LEU A 281 -16.96 7.76 9.98
N VAL A 282 -16.72 9.01 10.36
CA VAL A 282 -17.57 10.13 9.94
C VAL A 282 -17.33 10.49 8.47
N GLN A 283 -16.08 10.52 8.01
CA GLN A 283 -15.76 10.87 6.62
C GLN A 283 -16.28 9.82 5.63
N ALA A 284 -16.13 8.53 5.95
CA ALA A 284 -16.69 7.44 5.16
C ALA A 284 -18.22 7.53 5.09
N ALA A 285 -18.87 7.72 6.25
CA ALA A 285 -20.32 7.88 6.33
C ALA A 285 -20.82 9.11 5.56
N ALA A 286 -20.08 10.22 5.57
CA ALA A 286 -20.41 11.42 4.83
C ALA A 286 -20.36 11.19 3.30
N TYR A 287 -19.32 10.51 2.79
CA TYR A 287 -19.21 10.16 1.38
C TYR A 287 -20.36 9.25 0.91
N HIS A 288 -20.70 8.25 1.72
CA HIS A 288 -21.74 7.26 1.38
C HIS A 288 -23.16 7.64 1.82
N ARG A 289 -23.36 8.79 2.48
CA ARG A 289 -24.62 9.17 3.16
C ARG A 289 -25.86 9.00 2.30
N ARG A 290 -25.75 9.31 1.01
CA ARG A 290 -26.85 9.20 0.05
C ARG A 290 -27.24 7.74 -0.17
N TRP A 291 -26.28 6.89 -0.54
CA TRP A 291 -26.53 5.49 -0.87
C TRP A 291 -26.94 4.65 0.34
N VAL A 292 -26.44 4.96 1.54
CA VAL A 292 -26.92 4.33 2.78
C VAL A 292 -28.43 4.57 3.00
N ARG A 293 -28.98 5.68 2.51
CA ARG A 293 -30.41 5.98 2.59
C ARG A 293 -31.21 5.40 1.43
N GLU A 294 -30.67 5.49 0.22
CA GLU A 294 -31.38 5.12 -1.02
C GLU A 294 -31.33 3.62 -1.33
N CYS A 295 -30.22 2.96 -1.03
CA CYS A 295 -29.97 1.55 -1.39
C CYS A 295 -29.08 0.81 -0.37
N PRO A 296 -29.42 0.80 0.94
CA PRO A 296 -28.63 0.13 1.96
C PRO A 296 -28.42 -1.37 1.71
N GLU A 297 -29.35 -2.03 1.01
CA GLU A 297 -29.29 -3.44 0.64
C GLU A 297 -28.16 -3.80 -0.34
N LYS A 298 -27.53 -2.79 -0.97
CA LYS A 298 -26.42 -3.00 -1.90
C LYS A 298 -25.04 -3.09 -1.23
N TYR A 299 -24.95 -2.83 0.07
CA TYR A 299 -23.71 -2.93 0.83
C TYR A 299 -23.54 -4.32 1.46
N GLY A 300 -22.29 -4.72 1.67
CA GLY A 300 -21.95 -5.75 2.65
C GLY A 300 -22.43 -5.36 4.05
N SER A 301 -22.82 -6.35 4.85
CA SER A 301 -23.41 -6.11 6.18
C SER A 301 -22.43 -5.40 7.12
N ASP A 302 -21.15 -5.75 7.04
CA ASP A 302 -20.07 -5.17 7.83
C ASP A 302 -19.78 -3.71 7.44
N VAL A 303 -19.70 -3.42 6.14
CA VAL A 303 -19.54 -2.05 5.64
C VAL A 303 -20.75 -1.19 6.03
N LEU A 304 -21.97 -1.70 5.85
CA LEU A 304 -23.19 -0.97 6.22
C LEU A 304 -23.25 -0.66 7.71
N GLU A 305 -22.82 -1.60 8.57
CA GLU A 305 -22.75 -1.38 10.02
C GLU A 305 -21.80 -0.23 10.37
N HIS A 306 -20.61 -0.20 9.77
CA HIS A 306 -19.66 0.88 10.00
C HIS A 306 -20.16 2.23 9.49
N LEU A 307 -20.83 2.27 8.34
CA LEU A 307 -21.43 3.49 7.81
C LEU A 307 -22.54 4.00 8.73
N LYS A 308 -23.41 3.12 9.24
CA LYS A 308 -24.45 3.48 10.23
C LYS A 308 -23.84 4.02 11.52
N ARG A 309 -22.75 3.41 12.00
CA ARG A 309 -22.01 3.91 13.16
C ARG A 309 -21.45 5.31 12.92
N GLY A 310 -20.86 5.56 11.75
CA GLY A 310 -20.36 6.89 11.38
C GLY A 310 -21.45 7.96 11.30
N LEU A 311 -22.63 7.61 10.76
CA LEU A 311 -23.80 8.50 10.73
C LEU A 311 -24.36 8.83 12.12
N ALA A 312 -24.08 8.00 13.13
CA ALA A 312 -24.55 8.18 14.50
C ALA A 312 -23.58 8.97 15.38
N ILE A 313 -22.36 9.26 14.91
CA ILE A 313 -21.38 10.05 15.68
C ILE A 313 -21.83 11.52 15.72
N PRO A 314 -21.90 12.14 16.92
CA PRO A 314 -22.16 13.57 17.06
C PRO A 314 -21.14 14.42 16.30
N GLY A 315 -21.61 15.50 15.66
CA GLY A 315 -20.71 16.43 14.96
C GLY A 315 -19.65 17.07 15.86
N VAL A 316 -19.92 17.19 17.16
CA VAL A 316 -18.95 17.70 18.15
C VAL A 316 -17.75 16.77 18.31
N ASP A 317 -17.95 15.45 18.28
CA ASP A 317 -16.83 14.49 18.35
C ASP A 317 -15.92 14.59 17.12
N LEU A 318 -16.48 14.90 15.94
CA LEU A 318 -15.69 15.21 14.75
C LEU A 318 -14.89 16.50 14.93
N VAL A 319 -15.49 17.55 15.49
CA VAL A 319 -14.80 18.82 15.76
C VAL A 319 -13.63 18.60 16.72
N ASP A 320 -13.84 17.82 17.79
CA ASP A 320 -12.80 17.45 18.74
C ASP A 320 -11.67 16.67 18.05
N ALA A 321 -12.01 15.68 17.23
CA ALA A 321 -11.02 14.89 16.49
C ALA A 321 -10.19 15.74 15.50
N ILE A 322 -10.82 16.68 14.79
CA ILE A 322 -10.14 17.63 13.90
C ILE A 322 -9.17 18.53 14.67
N HIS A 323 -9.57 18.97 15.87
CA HIS A 323 -8.72 19.80 16.72
C HIS A 323 -7.56 19.00 17.35
N ASP A 324 -7.80 17.76 17.76
CA ASP A 324 -6.79 16.93 18.42
C ASP A 324 -5.76 16.32 17.47
N GLN A 325 -6.12 16.07 16.21
CA GLN A 325 -5.23 15.40 15.26
C GLN A 325 -3.89 16.15 15.08
N PRO A 326 -3.84 17.47 14.80
CA PRO A 326 -2.57 18.20 14.67
C PRO A 326 -1.72 18.19 15.95
N ARG A 327 -2.36 18.22 17.14
CA ARG A 327 -1.67 18.13 18.43
C ARG A 327 -1.00 16.76 18.60
N LEU A 328 -1.70 15.69 18.23
CA LEU A 328 -1.16 14.33 18.27
C LEU A 328 -0.06 14.12 17.23
N MET A 329 -0.16 14.75 16.04
CA MET A 329 0.91 14.74 15.04
C MET A 329 2.20 15.30 15.62
N GLY A 330 2.16 16.50 16.22
CA GLY A 330 3.31 17.11 16.87
C GLY A 330 3.87 16.24 18.01
N ALA A 331 2.99 15.71 18.87
CA ALA A 331 3.42 14.84 19.97
C ALA A 331 4.09 13.54 19.51
N VAL A 332 3.65 12.95 18.39
CA VAL A 332 4.31 11.78 17.80
C VAL A 332 5.66 12.16 17.19
N ASP A 333 5.73 13.29 16.48
CA ASP A 333 6.99 13.76 15.90
C ASP A 333 8.03 14.05 17.00
N ASP A 334 7.62 14.71 18.10
CA ASP A 334 8.46 14.96 19.28
C ASP A 334 8.91 13.65 19.95
N ALA A 335 8.01 12.68 20.09
CA ALA A 335 8.33 11.38 20.71
C ALA A 335 9.26 10.52 19.84
N MET A 336 9.41 10.85 18.56
CA MET A 336 10.38 10.22 17.65
C MET A 336 11.71 11.00 17.57
N GLU A 337 11.88 12.09 18.31
CA GLU A 337 13.14 12.84 18.31
C GLU A 337 14.29 11.95 18.82
N GLY A 338 15.38 11.90 18.05
CA GLY A 338 16.56 11.10 18.39
C GLY A 338 16.48 9.61 18.05
N VAL A 339 15.40 9.16 17.40
CA VAL A 339 15.30 7.81 16.82
C VAL A 339 15.04 7.90 15.31
N ASP A 340 15.69 7.04 14.54
CA ASP A 340 15.53 7.03 13.08
C ASP A 340 14.22 6.35 12.67
N ALA A 341 13.83 5.29 13.40
CA ALA A 341 12.56 4.62 13.19
C ALA A 341 12.06 3.84 14.42
N LEU A 342 10.74 3.68 14.49
CA LEU A 342 10.09 2.75 15.40
C LEU A 342 9.96 1.37 14.77
N LEU A 343 10.14 0.32 15.57
CA LEU A 343 9.92 -1.07 15.22
C LEU A 343 8.64 -1.59 15.90
N LEU A 344 7.73 -2.19 15.14
CA LEU A 344 6.47 -2.75 15.64
C LEU A 344 6.07 -3.98 14.80
N PRO A 345 5.25 -4.93 15.32
CA PRO A 345 4.56 -5.87 14.46
C PRO A 345 3.63 -5.14 13.46
N ALA A 346 3.43 -5.71 12.28
CA ALA A 346 2.45 -5.21 11.33
C ALA A 346 1.01 -5.53 11.77
N THR A 347 0.81 -6.76 12.21
CA THR A 347 -0.44 -7.30 12.74
C THR A 347 -0.14 -8.05 14.03
N ALA A 348 -1.12 -8.17 14.92
CA ALA A 348 -0.96 -8.96 16.15
C ALA A 348 -1.16 -10.47 15.94
N ILE A 349 -1.78 -10.83 14.81
CA ILE A 349 -2.06 -12.21 14.42
C ILE A 349 -1.61 -12.45 12.98
N VAL A 350 -1.31 -13.71 12.65
CA VAL A 350 -1.18 -14.17 11.26
C VAL A 350 -2.54 -14.20 10.56
N ALA A 351 -2.56 -14.51 9.26
CA ALA A 351 -3.77 -14.49 8.45
C ALA A 351 -4.88 -15.36 9.06
N PRO A 352 -6.01 -14.80 9.52
CA PRO A 352 -7.10 -15.61 10.08
C PRO A 352 -7.86 -16.38 8.99
N PRO A 353 -8.62 -17.44 9.34
CA PRO A 353 -9.54 -18.11 8.42
C PRO A 353 -10.54 -17.14 7.77
N ILE A 354 -10.97 -17.43 6.54
CA ILE A 354 -11.95 -16.59 5.79
C ILE A 354 -13.26 -16.41 6.56
N GLU A 355 -13.70 -17.44 7.28
CA GLU A 355 -14.96 -17.44 8.06
C GLU A 355 -14.88 -16.66 9.39
N SER A 356 -13.74 -16.03 9.69
CA SER A 356 -13.60 -15.25 10.92
C SER A 356 -14.48 -14.00 10.88
N GLY A 357 -15.03 -13.61 12.03
CA GLY A 357 -15.93 -12.48 12.14
C GLY A 357 -15.19 -11.15 12.30
N THR A 358 -15.91 -10.12 12.75
CA THR A 358 -15.39 -8.76 12.91
C THR A 358 -14.36 -8.62 14.04
N GLU A 359 -14.25 -9.62 14.93
CA GLU A 359 -13.29 -9.68 16.03
C GLU A 359 -11.83 -9.61 15.57
N VAL A 360 -11.53 -10.04 14.34
CA VAL A 360 -10.16 -9.98 13.80
C VAL A 360 -9.72 -8.56 13.46
N ARG A 361 -10.63 -7.59 13.42
CA ARG A 361 -10.32 -6.21 12.98
C ARG A 361 -9.33 -5.51 13.91
N GLU A 362 -9.52 -5.62 15.22
CA GLU A 362 -8.62 -5.01 16.19
C GLU A 362 -7.21 -5.59 16.10
N PRO A 363 -6.98 -6.92 16.21
CA PRO A 363 -5.63 -7.46 16.16
C PRO A 363 -4.95 -7.26 14.80
N LEU A 364 -5.70 -7.20 13.70
CA LEU A 364 -5.13 -6.87 12.38
C LEU A 364 -4.78 -5.40 12.21
N THR A 365 -5.32 -4.47 12.99
CA THR A 365 -5.09 -3.03 12.79
C THR A 365 -4.53 -2.28 14.00
N ARG A 366 -4.28 -3.00 15.10
CA ARG A 366 -3.77 -2.49 16.37
C ARG A 366 -2.56 -1.57 16.20
N PHE A 367 -1.62 -1.98 15.37
CA PHE A 367 -0.35 -1.29 15.18
C PHE A 367 -0.30 -0.40 13.93
N THR A 368 -1.31 -0.46 13.06
CA THR A 368 -1.29 0.27 11.79
C THR A 368 -1.97 1.63 11.86
N ARG A 369 -3.13 1.71 12.52
CA ARG A 369 -4.01 2.91 12.55
C ARG A 369 -3.41 4.14 13.21
N PRO A 370 -2.61 4.03 14.30
CA PRO A 370 -1.98 5.20 14.90
C PRO A 370 -1.24 6.06 13.87
N PHE A 371 -0.48 5.43 12.96
CA PHE A 371 0.33 6.14 11.97
C PHE A 371 -0.44 6.60 10.72
N ASN A 372 -1.70 6.19 10.55
CA ASN A 372 -2.60 6.89 9.62
C ASN A 372 -3.13 8.18 10.25
N THR A 373 -3.40 8.15 11.56
CA THR A 373 -3.91 9.30 12.30
C THR A 373 -2.91 10.45 12.25
N THR A 374 -1.62 10.14 12.43
CA THR A 374 -0.55 11.14 12.50
C THR A 374 0.31 11.24 11.25
N GLY A 375 0.11 10.34 10.28
CA GLY A 375 0.60 10.51 8.91
C GLY A 375 2.03 10.03 8.63
N GLN A 376 2.74 9.46 9.61
CA GLN A 376 4.12 8.97 9.43
C GLN A 376 4.22 7.94 8.29
N PRO A 377 5.29 7.94 7.49
CA PRO A 377 5.58 6.86 6.55
C PRO A 377 5.94 5.56 7.26
N VAL A 378 5.50 4.44 6.70
CA VAL A 378 5.67 3.10 7.27
C VAL A 378 5.96 2.07 6.20
N VAL A 379 7.02 1.29 6.37
CA VAL A 379 7.30 0.09 5.57
C VAL A 379 6.94 -1.15 6.38
N SER A 380 6.09 -2.02 5.85
CA SER A 380 5.86 -3.37 6.37
C SER A 380 6.68 -4.35 5.54
N LEU A 381 7.52 -5.16 6.19
CA LEU A 381 8.34 -6.19 5.56
C LEU A 381 8.14 -7.57 6.22
N PRO A 382 8.33 -8.68 5.49
CA PRO A 382 8.19 -10.02 6.06
C PRO A 382 9.27 -10.33 7.11
N ALA A 383 8.88 -10.89 8.25
CA ALA A 383 9.78 -11.43 9.26
C ALA A 383 10.40 -12.77 8.78
N PRO A 384 11.62 -13.12 9.25
CA PRO A 384 12.27 -14.39 8.91
C PRO A 384 11.68 -15.55 9.73
N VAL A 385 10.46 -15.96 9.42
CA VAL A 385 9.73 -17.06 10.07
C VAL A 385 9.35 -18.18 9.11
N THR A 386 9.07 -19.36 9.68
CA THR A 386 8.50 -20.49 8.95
C THR A 386 7.00 -20.59 9.20
N GLY A 387 6.21 -20.92 8.18
CA GLY A 387 4.75 -21.03 8.27
C GLY A 387 4.07 -19.83 7.64
N LEU A 388 2.95 -19.39 8.22
CA LEU A 388 2.26 -18.20 7.73
C LEU A 388 3.13 -16.95 7.90
N PRO A 389 3.11 -16.02 6.93
CA PRO A 389 3.85 -14.77 7.04
C PRO A 389 3.46 -13.95 8.27
N VAL A 390 4.46 -13.26 8.82
CA VAL A 390 4.33 -12.22 9.84
C VAL A 390 5.03 -10.98 9.31
N GLY A 391 4.36 -9.84 9.29
CA GLY A 391 4.97 -8.55 8.95
C GLY A 391 5.54 -7.81 10.16
N ILE A 392 6.64 -7.09 9.94
CA ILE A 392 7.22 -6.12 10.86
C ILE A 392 7.19 -4.75 10.20
N GLN A 393 6.80 -3.72 10.95
CA GLN A 393 6.72 -2.34 10.49
C GLN A 393 7.91 -1.52 10.98
N ILE A 394 8.45 -0.72 10.07
CA ILE A 394 9.42 0.35 10.30
C ILE A 394 8.70 1.68 10.08
N VAL A 395 8.57 2.47 11.13
CA VAL A 395 7.89 3.77 11.10
C VAL A 395 8.93 4.88 11.27
N ALA A 396 9.05 5.79 10.31
CA ALA A 396 10.00 6.90 10.40
C ALA A 396 9.29 8.25 10.24
N GLN A 397 10.01 9.35 10.45
CA GLN A 397 9.47 10.70 10.22
C GLN A 397 9.39 11.08 8.73
N THR A 398 10.25 10.49 7.89
CA THR A 398 10.37 10.81 6.46
C THR A 398 10.30 9.56 5.58
N ASN A 399 9.88 9.73 4.31
CA ASN A 399 9.77 8.62 3.36
C ASN A 399 11.13 7.93 3.16
N ALA A 400 12.18 8.75 2.97
CA ALA A 400 13.56 8.28 2.86
C ALA A 400 14.01 7.54 4.13
N GLY A 401 13.72 8.08 5.32
CA GLY A 401 14.04 7.42 6.59
C GLY A 401 13.40 6.05 6.70
N ALA A 402 12.11 5.92 6.37
CA ALA A 402 11.39 4.65 6.47
C ALA A 402 11.96 3.60 5.51
N LEU A 403 12.19 3.96 4.25
CA LEU A 403 12.72 3.04 3.23
C LEU A 403 14.18 2.66 3.48
N ARG A 404 15.02 3.61 3.92
CA ARG A 404 16.43 3.34 4.24
C ARG A 404 16.56 2.46 5.48
N ALA A 405 15.82 2.76 6.54
CA ALA A 405 15.82 1.94 7.76
C ALA A 405 15.22 0.54 7.54
N ALA A 406 14.27 0.38 6.62
CA ALA A 406 13.74 -0.93 6.26
C ALA A 406 14.66 -1.74 5.33
N LYS A 407 15.53 -1.06 4.57
CA LYS A 407 16.50 -1.71 3.67
C LYS A 407 17.72 -2.24 4.43
N TRP A 408 18.15 -1.52 5.45
CA TRP A 408 19.19 -1.97 6.40
C TRP A 408 18.68 -3.17 7.19
#